data_AF-A0A4Q3RLZ7-F1
#
_entry.id   AF-A0A4Q3RLZ7-F1
#
_cell.length_a   1.000
_cell.length_b   1.000
_cell.length_c   1.000
_cell.angle_alpha   90.00
_cell.angle_beta   90.00
_cell.angle_gamma   90.00
#
_symmetry.space_group_name_H-M   'P 1'
#
loop_
_entity.id
_entity.type
_entity.pdbx_description
1 polymer ?
#
loop_
_entity_poly.entity_id
_entity_poly.type
_entity_poly.pdbx_seq_one_letter_code
_entity_poly.pdbx_strand_id
1 'polypeptide(L)'
;MDRLHKTNVATDQEYRTRFKGFYRVRRNEEFCNLYFGLLERNKTNKSFSFMDVLSELCPLGKLEASFSSKLIATINPEMPVWDTEVLKHMNGELEIDVHSEDRIQAAGAKYAAMINWYQMKVHSSEGKTIVAEFDRRFPASGISDVKKIDLVLWQTR
;
A
#
# COMPACT_ATOMS: atom_id res chain seq x y z
N MET A 1 -6.70 6.70 -9.50
CA MET A 1 -7.74 5.87 -8.81
C MET A 1 -9.03 6.66 -8.62
N ASP A 2 -9.26 7.68 -9.44
CA ASP A 2 -10.16 8.81 -9.12
C ASP A 2 -11.66 8.46 -9.25
N ARG A 3 -11.93 7.24 -9.71
CA ARG A 3 -13.26 6.63 -9.79
C ARG A 3 -13.58 5.71 -8.61
N LEU A 4 -12.67 5.50 -7.66
CA LEU A 4 -12.87 4.59 -6.51
C LEU A 4 -14.23 4.82 -5.83
N HIS A 5 -14.56 6.07 -5.52
CA HIS A 5 -15.82 6.44 -4.87
C HIS A 5 -16.98 6.72 -5.83
N LYS A 6 -16.77 6.61 -7.15
CA LYS A 6 -17.75 6.98 -8.19
C LYS A 6 -18.36 5.76 -8.90
N THR A 7 -17.86 4.57 -8.62
CA THR A 7 -18.30 3.33 -9.25
C THR A 7 -18.28 2.18 -8.26
N ASN A 8 -18.94 1.08 -8.59
CA ASN A 8 -18.78 -0.18 -7.88
C ASN A 8 -17.55 -0.91 -8.43
N VAL A 9 -16.44 -0.87 -7.68
CA VAL A 9 -15.16 -1.39 -8.14
C VAL A 9 -15.09 -2.92 -8.16
N ALA A 10 -16.04 -3.61 -7.52
CA ALA A 10 -16.15 -5.06 -7.59
C ALA A 10 -16.62 -5.53 -8.98
N THR A 11 -17.43 -4.72 -9.66
CA THR A 11 -18.08 -5.09 -10.94
C THR A 11 -17.67 -4.21 -12.13
N ASP A 12 -17.13 -3.02 -11.90
CA ASP A 12 -16.65 -2.12 -12.96
C ASP A 12 -15.39 -2.69 -13.65
N GLN A 13 -15.59 -3.23 -14.85
CA GLN A 13 -14.53 -3.90 -15.61
C GLN A 13 -13.43 -2.94 -16.07
N GLU A 14 -13.77 -1.66 -16.32
CA GLU A 14 -12.80 -0.64 -16.71
C GLU A 14 -11.91 -0.29 -15.53
N TYR A 15 -12.52 -0.08 -14.35
CA TYR A 15 -11.78 0.15 -13.11
C TYR A 15 -10.84 -1.02 -12.80
N ARG A 16 -11.36 -2.25 -12.82
CA ARG A 16 -10.56 -3.46 -12.57
C ARG A 16 -9.40 -3.56 -13.54
N THR A 17 -9.60 -3.28 -14.83
CA THR A 17 -8.54 -3.33 -15.85
C THR A 17 -7.45 -2.32 -15.58
N ARG A 18 -7.81 -1.05 -15.32
CA ARG A 18 -6.85 0.01 -14.98
C ARG A 18 -6.08 -0.32 -13.69
N PHE A 19 -6.78 -0.80 -12.66
CA PHE A 19 -6.17 -1.19 -11.39
C PHE A 19 -5.16 -2.33 -11.56
N LYS A 20 -5.57 -3.40 -12.25
CA LYS A 20 -4.70 -4.55 -12.53
C LYS A 20 -3.46 -4.13 -13.31
N GLY A 21 -3.59 -3.23 -14.29
CA GLY A 21 -2.47 -2.67 -15.04
C GLY A 21 -1.52 -1.87 -14.15
N PHE A 22 -2.06 -0.93 -13.37
CA PHE A 22 -1.29 -0.07 -12.46
C PHE A 22 -0.49 -0.87 -11.44
N TYR A 23 -1.15 -1.77 -10.71
CA TYR A 23 -0.51 -2.57 -9.66
C TYR A 23 0.06 -3.92 -10.13
N ARG A 24 0.00 -4.19 -11.44
CA ARG A 24 0.42 -5.45 -12.08
C ARG A 24 -0.17 -6.68 -11.40
N VAL A 25 -1.47 -6.64 -11.09
CA VAL A 25 -2.20 -7.75 -10.47
C VAL A 25 -2.39 -8.87 -11.51
N ARG A 26 -1.57 -9.92 -11.40
CA ARG A 26 -1.59 -11.13 -12.24
C ARG A 26 -2.03 -12.32 -11.39
N ARG A 27 -3.33 -12.37 -11.07
CA ARG A 27 -3.95 -13.41 -10.25
C ARG A 27 -5.18 -13.97 -10.96
N ASN A 28 -5.62 -15.15 -10.52
CA ASN A 28 -6.81 -15.81 -11.06
C ASN A 28 -8.09 -15.01 -10.73
N GLU A 29 -9.20 -15.43 -11.31
CA GLU A 29 -10.47 -14.74 -11.17
C GLU A 29 -11.02 -14.80 -9.74
N GLU A 30 -10.87 -15.93 -9.05
CA GLU A 30 -11.25 -16.10 -7.64
C GLU A 30 -10.59 -15.05 -6.74
N PHE A 31 -9.26 -14.90 -6.84
CA PHE A 31 -8.53 -13.86 -6.12
C PHE A 31 -9.03 -12.47 -6.51
N CYS A 32 -9.19 -12.19 -7.80
CA CYS A 32 -9.64 -10.87 -8.24
C CYS A 32 -11.04 -10.54 -7.69
N ASN A 33 -11.95 -11.52 -7.64
CA ASN A 33 -13.30 -11.31 -7.15
C ASN A 33 -13.30 -11.01 -5.64
N LEU A 34 -12.53 -11.77 -4.84
CA LEU A 34 -12.37 -11.47 -3.42
C LEU A 34 -11.70 -10.10 -3.21
N TYR A 35 -10.59 -9.84 -3.90
CA TYR A 35 -9.79 -8.62 -3.76
C TYR A 35 -10.58 -7.35 -4.07
N PHE A 36 -11.28 -7.31 -5.21
CA PHE A 36 -12.10 -6.16 -5.57
C PHE A 36 -13.39 -6.08 -4.74
N GLY A 37 -13.92 -7.21 -4.26
CA GLY A 37 -15.01 -7.25 -3.29
C GLY A 37 -14.61 -6.62 -1.95
N LEU A 38 -13.42 -6.95 -1.43
CA LEU A 38 -12.86 -6.34 -0.21
C LEU A 38 -12.67 -4.83 -0.38
N LEU A 39 -12.12 -4.40 -1.52
CA LEU A 39 -11.94 -2.99 -1.84
C LEU A 39 -13.29 -2.27 -1.90
N GLU A 40 -14.29 -2.81 -2.60
CA GLU A 40 -15.60 -2.18 -2.70
C GLU A 40 -16.28 -2.02 -1.33
N ARG A 41 -16.26 -3.06 -0.50
CA ARG A 41 -16.88 -3.03 0.84
C ARG A 41 -16.22 -2.04 1.78
N ASN A 42 -14.91 -1.80 1.62
CA ASN A 42 -14.11 -1.02 2.55
C ASN A 42 -13.58 0.30 1.98
N LYS A 43 -13.91 0.69 0.75
CA LYS A 43 -13.32 1.87 0.08
C LYS A 43 -13.49 3.18 0.84
N THR A 44 -14.47 3.30 1.74
CA THR A 44 -14.66 4.46 2.63
C THR A 44 -14.19 4.23 4.06
N ASN A 45 -13.78 3.01 4.40
CA ASN A 45 -13.38 2.60 5.74
C ASN A 45 -11.86 2.73 5.92
N LYS A 46 -11.39 3.90 6.37
CA LYS A 46 -9.96 4.14 6.60
C LYS A 46 -9.35 3.35 7.77
N SER A 47 -10.16 2.75 8.66
CA SER A 47 -9.66 1.90 9.74
C SER A 47 -9.49 0.43 9.31
N PHE A 48 -9.94 0.06 8.11
CA PHE A 48 -9.69 -1.27 7.57
C PHE A 48 -8.19 -1.52 7.47
N SER A 49 -7.70 -2.56 8.15
CA SER A 49 -6.29 -2.72 8.40
C SER A 49 -5.62 -3.66 7.39
N PHE A 50 -4.30 -3.55 7.31
CA PHE A 50 -3.48 -4.49 6.54
C PHE A 50 -3.68 -5.95 6.98
N MET A 51 -3.83 -6.17 8.30
CA MET A 51 -4.02 -7.50 8.87
C MET A 51 -5.38 -8.09 8.46
N ASP A 52 -6.43 -7.26 8.39
CA ASP A 52 -7.74 -7.70 7.94
C ASP A 52 -7.67 -8.19 6.49
N VAL A 53 -7.05 -7.40 5.60
CA VAL A 53 -6.87 -7.78 4.18
C VAL A 53 -6.02 -9.03 4.06
N LEU A 54 -4.90 -9.10 4.79
CA LEU A 54 -3.99 -10.23 4.70
C LEU A 54 -4.65 -11.53 5.17
N SER A 55 -5.46 -11.46 6.24
CA SER A 55 -6.22 -12.60 6.77
C SER A 55 -7.28 -13.09 5.78
N GLU A 56 -7.96 -12.17 5.08
CA GLU A 56 -8.95 -12.50 4.06
C GLU A 56 -8.33 -13.12 2.79
N LEU A 57 -7.14 -12.66 2.38
CA LEU A 57 -6.48 -13.16 1.17
C LEU A 57 -5.66 -14.44 1.40
N CYS A 58 -5.20 -14.69 2.63
CA CYS A 58 -4.32 -15.83 2.94
C CYS A 58 -4.93 -17.21 2.58
N PRO A 59 -6.24 -17.48 2.79
CA PRO A 59 -6.85 -18.76 2.42
C PRO A 59 -6.76 -19.08 0.91
N LEU A 60 -6.62 -18.08 0.04
CA LEU A 60 -6.45 -18.28 -1.41
C LEU A 60 -5.03 -18.68 -1.81
N GLY A 61 -4.12 -18.87 -0.85
CA GLY A 61 -2.81 -19.48 -1.06
C GLY A 61 -1.67 -18.71 -0.40
N LYS A 62 -1.03 -17.79 -1.14
CA LYS A 62 0.20 -17.12 -0.70
C LYS A 62 -0.09 -16.00 0.31
N LEU A 63 0.93 -15.65 1.09
CA LEU A 63 0.93 -14.45 1.92
C LEU A 63 1.04 -13.20 1.02
N GLU A 64 -0.09 -12.62 0.64
CA GLU A 64 -0.16 -11.55 -0.36
C GLU A 64 0.11 -10.14 0.20
N ALA A 65 1.16 -9.98 1.02
CA ALA A 65 1.51 -8.71 1.69
C ALA A 65 1.58 -7.50 0.75
N SER A 66 2.18 -7.67 -0.44
CA SER A 66 2.22 -6.59 -1.43
C SER A 66 0.82 -6.19 -1.91
N PHE A 67 -0.08 -7.14 -2.20
CA PHE A 67 -1.44 -6.77 -2.62
C PHE A 67 -2.29 -6.26 -1.47
N SER A 68 -2.10 -6.76 -0.26
CA SER A 68 -2.78 -6.25 0.94
C SER A 68 -2.45 -4.78 1.17
N SER A 69 -1.17 -4.41 1.18
CA SER A 69 -0.76 -3.00 1.34
C SER A 69 -1.23 -2.11 0.19
N LYS A 70 -1.25 -2.59 -1.07
CA LYS A 70 -1.79 -1.83 -2.22
C LYS A 70 -3.29 -1.54 -2.08
N LEU A 71 -4.04 -2.50 -1.54
CA LEU A 71 -5.47 -2.30 -1.25
C LEU A 71 -5.61 -1.20 -0.20
N ILE A 72 -4.87 -1.31 0.90
CA ILE A 72 -4.89 -0.32 1.98
C ILE A 72 -4.45 1.07 1.50
N ALA A 73 -3.37 1.19 0.73
CA ALA A 73 -2.89 2.46 0.16
C ALA A 73 -3.85 3.06 -0.88
N THR A 74 -4.75 2.24 -1.44
CA THR A 74 -5.84 2.71 -2.31
C THR A 74 -6.97 3.31 -1.48
N ILE A 75 -7.32 2.70 -0.34
CA ILE A 75 -8.37 3.19 0.58
C ILE A 75 -7.88 4.42 1.36
N ASN A 76 -6.66 4.34 1.88
CA ASN A 76 -6.02 5.38 2.67
C ASN A 76 -4.66 5.75 2.05
N PRO A 77 -4.60 6.86 1.29
CA PRO A 77 -3.37 7.34 0.65
C PRO A 77 -2.19 7.63 1.61
N GLU A 78 -2.44 7.74 2.91
CA GLU A 78 -1.40 7.94 3.93
C GLU A 78 -0.69 6.63 4.33
N MET A 79 -1.09 5.50 3.74
CA MET A 79 -0.49 4.20 4.04
C MET A 79 0.56 3.81 2.99
N PRO A 80 1.72 3.27 3.41
CA PRO A 80 2.77 2.90 2.48
C PRO A 80 2.42 1.63 1.69
N VAL A 81 3.01 1.49 0.51
CA VAL A 81 2.91 0.24 -0.27
C VAL A 81 4.06 -0.68 0.12
N TRP A 82 3.75 -1.94 0.40
CA TRP A 82 4.75 -2.99 0.56
C TRP A 82 5.34 -3.33 -0.81
N ASP A 83 6.54 -2.80 -1.05
CA ASP A 83 7.35 -3.01 -2.24
C ASP A 83 8.77 -3.45 -1.87
N THR A 84 9.35 -4.35 -2.67
CA THR A 84 10.69 -4.88 -2.40
C THR A 84 11.75 -3.80 -2.47
N GLU A 85 11.60 -2.78 -3.32
CA GLU A 85 12.58 -1.70 -3.41
C GLU A 85 12.56 -0.81 -2.17
N VAL A 86 11.35 -0.40 -1.75
CA VAL A 86 11.15 0.32 -0.50
C VAL A 86 11.75 -0.45 0.66
N LEU A 87 11.49 -1.76 0.73
CA LEU A 87 12.05 -2.61 1.78
C LEU A 87 13.58 -2.68 1.77
N LYS A 88 14.27 -2.57 0.62
CA LYS A 88 15.74 -2.53 0.60
C LYS A 88 16.29 -1.29 1.28
N HIS A 89 15.65 -0.13 1.06
CA HIS A 89 16.02 1.11 1.75
C HIS A 89 15.81 1.02 3.26
N MET A 90 14.87 0.17 3.69
CA MET A 90 14.52 0.00 5.11
C MET A 90 15.24 -1.18 5.77
N ASN A 91 15.86 -2.07 5.01
CA ASN A 91 16.46 -3.31 5.53
C ASN A 91 17.68 -3.05 6.45
N GLY A 92 18.24 -1.84 6.45
CA GLY A 92 19.24 -1.41 7.45
C GLY A 92 18.64 -0.83 8.74
N GLU A 93 17.33 -0.54 8.76
CA GLU A 93 16.63 0.15 9.86
C GLU A 93 15.49 -0.70 10.48
N LEU A 94 15.20 -1.86 9.88
CA LEU A 94 14.15 -2.79 10.31
C LEU A 94 14.77 -4.09 10.82
N GLU A 95 15.35 -4.08 12.01
CA GLU A 95 15.61 -5.31 12.74
C GLU A 95 14.27 -5.87 13.24
N ILE A 96 13.79 -6.94 12.62
CA ILE A 96 12.64 -7.69 13.12
C ILE A 96 13.15 -9.09 13.44
N ASP A 97 13.06 -9.45 14.72
CA ASP A 97 13.35 -10.79 15.20
C ASP A 97 12.20 -11.72 14.77
N VAL A 98 12.37 -12.39 13.64
CA VAL A 98 11.38 -13.29 13.02
C VAL A 98 11.51 -14.70 13.59
N HIS A 99 11.24 -14.85 14.88
CA HIS A 99 11.05 -16.15 15.52
C HIS A 99 9.57 -16.54 15.70
N SER A 100 8.70 -16.25 14.71
CA SER A 100 7.28 -16.63 14.81
C SER A 100 6.90 -17.70 13.78
N GLU A 101 6.41 -18.83 14.27
CA GLU A 101 5.66 -19.84 13.50
C GLU A 101 4.42 -19.27 12.77
N ASP A 102 4.04 -18.01 13.05
CA ASP A 102 2.97 -17.28 12.37
C ASP A 102 3.50 -16.23 11.37
N ARG A 103 3.45 -16.58 10.08
CA ARG A 103 3.87 -15.72 8.96
C ARG A 103 3.00 -14.47 8.79
N ILE A 104 1.74 -14.50 9.23
CA ILE A 104 0.82 -13.36 9.16
C ILE A 104 1.24 -12.30 10.17
N GLN A 105 1.57 -12.71 11.40
CA GLN A 105 2.05 -11.79 12.45
C GLN A 105 3.38 -11.14 12.05
N ALA A 106 4.32 -11.91 11.51
CA ALA A 106 5.58 -11.38 11.01
C ALA A 106 5.37 -10.29 9.92
N ALA A 107 4.45 -10.52 8.99
CA ALA A 107 4.09 -9.52 7.98
C ALA A 107 3.42 -8.28 8.61
N GLY A 108 2.54 -8.48 9.60
CA GLY A 108 1.92 -7.39 10.36
C GLY A 108 2.96 -6.50 11.04
N ALA A 109 3.88 -7.11 11.80
CA ALA A 109 4.96 -6.40 12.49
C ALA A 109 5.85 -5.61 11.52
N LYS A 110 6.20 -6.23 10.38
CA LYS A 110 6.99 -5.55 9.35
C LYS A 110 6.25 -4.39 8.71
N TYR A 111 4.96 -4.53 8.43
CA TYR A 111 4.17 -3.42 7.89
C TYR A 111 3.99 -2.29 8.91
N ALA A 112 3.81 -2.60 10.20
CA ALA A 112 3.76 -1.60 11.26
C ALA A 112 5.08 -0.81 11.35
N ALA A 113 6.22 -1.50 11.30
CA ALA A 113 7.51 -0.86 11.28
C ALA A 113 7.71 0.01 10.02
N MET A 114 7.16 -0.41 8.87
CA MET A 114 7.13 0.44 7.68
C MET A 114 6.34 1.72 7.88
N ILE A 115 5.15 1.65 8.48
CA ILE A 115 4.34 2.83 8.77
C ILE A 115 5.13 3.82 9.64
N ASN A 116 5.75 3.33 10.71
CA ASN A 116 6.54 4.16 11.62
C ASN A 116 7.70 4.84 10.90
N TRP A 117 8.41 4.12 10.04
CA TRP A 117 9.51 4.68 9.26
C TRP A 117 9.03 5.81 8.34
N TYR A 118 7.94 5.62 7.60
CA TYR A 118 7.39 6.69 6.75
C TYR A 118 6.95 7.90 7.59
N GLN A 119 6.31 7.67 8.74
CA GLN A 119 5.95 8.76 9.66
C GLN A 119 7.18 9.53 10.11
N MET A 120 8.28 8.86 10.49
CA MET A 120 9.53 9.52 10.85
C MET A 120 10.15 10.26 9.66
N LYS A 121 10.19 9.62 8.49
CA LYS A 121 10.78 10.19 7.27
C LYS A 121 10.04 11.45 6.82
N VAL A 122 8.71 11.48 6.83
CA VAL A 122 7.89 12.67 6.51
C VAL A 122 8.23 13.85 7.42
N HIS A 123 8.52 13.62 8.70
CA HIS A 123 8.83 14.69 9.66
C HIS A 123 10.31 15.08 9.71
N SER A 124 11.20 14.29 9.10
CA SER A 124 12.62 14.60 8.98
C SER A 124 12.88 15.85 8.11
N SER A 125 14.06 16.46 8.26
CA SER A 125 14.48 17.60 7.44
C SER A 125 14.50 17.25 5.94
N GLU A 126 15.00 16.07 5.60
CA GLU A 126 15.05 15.56 4.24
C GLU A 126 13.65 15.32 3.67
N GLY A 127 12.76 14.64 4.41
CA GLY A 127 11.39 14.40 3.97
C GLY A 127 10.59 15.68 3.78
N LYS A 128 10.71 16.65 4.69
CA LYS A 128 10.10 17.99 4.52
C LYS A 128 10.61 18.70 3.27
N THR A 129 11.89 18.54 2.95
CA THR A 129 12.48 19.10 1.73
C THR A 129 11.89 18.45 0.48
N ILE A 130 11.78 17.11 0.46
CA ILE A 130 11.15 16.35 -0.63
C ILE A 130 9.70 16.81 -0.84
N VAL A 131 8.92 16.86 0.24
CA VAL A 131 7.50 17.25 0.20
C VAL A 131 7.35 18.68 -0.32
N ALA A 132 8.12 19.62 0.22
CA ALA A 132 8.06 21.03 -0.18
C ALA A 132 8.43 21.23 -1.66
N GLU A 133 9.47 20.55 -2.15
CA GLU A 133 9.88 20.65 -3.55
C GLU A 133 8.83 20.03 -4.49
N PHE A 134 8.22 18.91 -4.08
CA PHE A 134 7.13 18.30 -4.84
C PHE A 134 5.92 19.23 -4.92
N ASP A 135 5.49 19.82 -3.80
CA ASP A 135 4.33 20.72 -3.76
C ASP A 135 4.58 22.03 -4.52
N ARG A 136 5.83 22.51 -4.50
CA ARG A 136 6.24 23.67 -5.32
C ARG A 136 6.13 23.39 -6.81
N ARG A 137 6.50 22.17 -7.25
CA ARG A 137 6.50 21.79 -8.66
C ARG A 137 5.15 21.29 -9.17
N PHE A 138 4.36 20.67 -8.31
CA PHE A 138 3.06 20.08 -8.60
C PHE A 138 1.99 20.58 -7.60
N PRO A 139 1.64 21.88 -7.63
CA PRO A 139 0.70 22.46 -6.69
C PRO A 139 -0.69 21.82 -6.83
N ALA A 140 -1.38 21.66 -5.69
CA ALA A 140 -2.72 21.07 -5.62
C ALA A 140 -2.86 19.68 -6.24
N SER A 141 -1.79 18.87 -6.25
CA SER A 141 -1.80 17.52 -6.81
C SER A 141 -2.72 16.53 -6.07
N GLY A 142 -3.04 16.79 -4.80
CA GLY A 142 -3.80 15.87 -3.95
C GLY A 142 -3.03 14.58 -3.60
N ILE A 143 -1.72 14.55 -3.83
CA ILE A 143 -0.84 13.44 -3.49
C ILE A 143 -0.42 13.58 -2.01
N SER A 144 -0.51 12.49 -1.25
CA SER A 144 -0.10 12.44 0.14
C SER A 144 1.41 12.52 0.30
N ASP A 145 1.89 12.99 1.46
CA ASP A 145 3.32 13.10 1.74
C ASP A 145 4.02 11.74 1.69
N VAL A 146 3.35 10.70 2.18
CA VAL A 146 3.82 9.31 2.08
C VAL A 146 4.05 8.91 0.61
N LYS A 147 3.14 9.25 -0.30
CA LYS A 147 3.30 8.94 -1.73
C LYS A 147 4.39 9.77 -2.42
N LYS A 148 4.59 11.02 -1.99
CA LYS A 148 5.68 11.87 -2.50
C LYS A 148 7.04 11.24 -2.15
N ILE A 149 7.21 10.82 -0.90
CA ILE A 149 8.43 10.13 -0.45
C ILE A 149 8.59 8.79 -1.15
N ASP A 150 7.51 8.01 -1.25
CA ASP A 150 7.51 6.71 -1.94
C ASP A 150 8.01 6.84 -3.39
N LEU A 151 7.51 7.86 -4.12
CA LEU A 151 7.94 8.12 -5.49
C LEU A 151 9.44 8.41 -5.60
N VAL A 152 10.00 9.18 -4.67
CA VAL A 152 11.44 9.48 -4.66
C VAL A 152 12.27 8.23 -4.41
N LEU A 153 11.89 7.42 -3.41
CA LEU A 153 12.57 6.14 -3.12
C LEU A 153 12.56 5.20 -4.33
N TRP A 154 11.48 5.22 -5.11
CA TRP A 154 11.37 4.44 -6.34
C TRP A 154 12.28 4.94 -7.48
N GLN A 155 12.66 6.23 -7.49
CA GLN A 155 13.55 6.80 -8.50
C GLN A 155 15.03 6.61 -8.17
N THR A 156 15.38 6.38 -6.91
CA THR A 156 16.77 6.19 -6.44
C THR A 156 17.31 4.77 -6.63
N ARG A 157 16.80 4.05 -7.64
CA ARG A 157 17.21 2.68 -8.02
C ARG A 157 18.54 2.63 -8.75
#